data_AF-A0A970ASS8-F1
#
_entry.id   AF-A0A970ASS8-F1
#
_cell.length_a   1.000
_cell.length_b   1.000
_cell.length_c   1.000
_cell.angle_alpha   90.00
_cell.angle_beta   90.00
_cell.angle_gamma   90.00
#
_symmetry.space_group_name_H-M   'P 1'
#
loop_
_entity.id
_entity.type
_entity.pdbx_description
1 polymer ?
#
loop_
_entity_poly.entity_id
_entity_poly.type
_entity_poly.pdbx_seq_one_letter_code
_entity_poly.pdbx_strand_id
1 'polypeptide(L)'
;MGKSGQLNIVLPRSAHPALTPCQLYRTRDGWIFIMCNKEKFWPALCAKLGRPEWSEDARYRRFPDRLKHREALTEMLDRELQRRTTAEWLEVMEVAHGL
;
A
#
# COMPACT_ATOMS: atom_id res chain seq x y z
N MET A 1 -2.88 9.13 36.04
CA MET A 1 -2.03 8.95 34.85
C MET A 1 -2.60 7.79 34.03
N GLY A 2 -3.60 8.05 33.19
CA GLY A 2 -4.31 7.01 32.45
C GLY A 2 -3.45 6.47 31.31
N LYS A 3 -3.19 5.15 31.31
CA LYS A 3 -2.59 4.47 30.15
C LYS A 3 -3.53 4.71 28.97
N SER A 4 -3.08 5.50 27.99
CA SER A 4 -3.76 5.69 26.71
C SER A 4 -4.06 4.30 26.14
N GLY A 5 -5.34 3.92 26.15
CA GLY A 5 -5.78 2.63 25.65
C GLY A 5 -5.31 2.48 24.21
N GLN A 6 -4.42 1.53 23.99
CA GLN A 6 -4.12 1.05 22.65
C GLN A 6 -5.42 0.41 22.17
N LEU A 7 -6.20 1.17 21.40
CA LEU A 7 -7.43 0.66 20.80
C LEU A 7 -6.98 -0.52 19.92
N ASN A 8 -7.37 -1.74 20.29
CA ASN A 8 -7.21 -2.95 19.48
C ASN A 8 -8.17 -2.86 18.27
N ILE A 9 -7.91 -1.90 17.38
CA ILE A 9 -8.66 -1.71 16.15
C ILE A 9 -8.14 -2.74 15.16
N VAL A 10 -8.94 -3.77 14.92
CA VAL A 10 -8.74 -4.68 13.79
C VAL A 10 -9.33 -3.98 12.56
N LEU A 11 -8.47 -3.44 11.71
CA LEU A 11 -8.91 -2.88 10.44
C LEU A 11 -9.09 -4.00 9.40
N PRO A 12 -10.02 -3.83 8.44
CA PRO A 12 -10.17 -4.77 7.33
C PRO A 12 -8.86 -5.04 6.62
N ARG A 13 -8.74 -6.23 6.02
CA ARG A 13 -7.59 -6.61 5.16
C ARG A 13 -6.23 -6.50 5.88
N SER A 14 -6.22 -6.66 7.19
CA SER A 14 -5.03 -6.55 8.05
C SER A 14 -4.32 -5.20 7.93
N ALA A 15 -5.09 -4.11 7.73
CA ALA A 15 -4.51 -2.80 7.50
C ALA A 15 -3.84 -2.19 8.74
N HIS A 16 -2.70 -1.54 8.54
CA HIS A 16 -2.04 -0.78 9.61
C HIS A 16 -2.82 0.51 9.93
N PRO A 17 -3.10 0.84 11.20
CA PRO A 17 -3.99 1.94 11.58
C PRO A 17 -3.50 3.32 11.15
N ALA A 18 -2.18 3.54 11.10
CA ALA A 18 -1.58 4.84 10.79
C ALA A 18 -0.77 4.88 9.49
N LEU A 19 -0.58 3.75 8.79
CA LEU A 19 0.27 3.69 7.60
C LEU A 19 -0.54 3.13 6.43
N THR A 20 -0.44 3.79 5.28
CA THR A 20 -1.06 3.32 4.04
C THR A 20 -0.18 3.71 2.84
N PRO A 21 0.02 2.80 1.86
CA PRO A 21 -0.51 1.45 1.80
C PRO A 21 0.22 0.47 2.73
N CYS A 22 -0.53 -0.26 3.57
CA CYS A 22 -0.01 -1.31 4.46
C CYS A 22 -1.15 -2.30 4.79
N GLN A 23 -1.52 -3.15 3.84
CA GLN A 23 -2.68 -4.06 3.92
C GLN A 23 -2.67 -5.10 2.77
N LEU A 24 -3.63 -6.03 2.78
CA LEU A 24 -3.94 -6.91 1.65
C LEU A 24 -4.73 -6.18 0.55
N TYR A 25 -4.36 -6.44 -0.70
CA TYR A 25 -5.01 -5.93 -1.92
C TYR A 25 -5.39 -7.07 -2.85
N ARG A 26 -6.49 -6.90 -3.60
CA ARG A 26 -6.93 -7.90 -4.58
C ARG A 26 -6.01 -7.90 -5.80
N THR A 27 -5.61 -9.08 -6.24
CA THR A 27 -5.02 -9.31 -7.57
C THR A 27 -6.05 -9.98 -8.46
N ARG A 28 -5.69 -10.30 -9.72
CA ARG A 28 -6.60 -10.97 -10.67
C ARG A 28 -7.12 -12.31 -10.15
N ASP A 29 -6.28 -13.06 -9.44
CA ASP A 29 -6.53 -14.45 -9.03
C ASP A 29 -6.39 -14.69 -7.52
N GLY A 30 -6.10 -13.66 -6.72
CA GLY A 30 -5.82 -13.82 -5.31
C GLY A 30 -5.64 -12.51 -4.55
N TRP A 31 -4.61 -12.48 -3.71
CA TRP A 31 -4.30 -11.36 -2.83
C TRP A 31 -2.79 -11.17 -2.72
N ILE A 32 -2.37 -9.91 -2.58
CA ILE A 32 -0.99 -9.54 -2.29
C ILE A 32 -0.93 -8.58 -1.11
N PHE A 33 0.04 -8.77 -0.21
CA PHE A 33 0.28 -7.84 0.90
C PHE A 33 1.29 -6.78 0.46
N ILE A 34 0.90 -5.51 0.54
CA ILE A 34 1.78 -4.38 0.22
C ILE A 34 2.08 -3.62 1.50
N MET A 35 3.37 -3.42 1.78
CA MET A 35 3.85 -2.66 2.94
C MET A 35 4.75 -1.49 2.53
N CYS A 36 4.22 -0.28 2.58
CA CYS A 36 4.99 0.95 2.49
C CYS A 36 5.16 1.58 3.88
N ASN A 37 6.11 1.08 4.68
CA ASN A 37 6.40 1.61 6.02
C ASN A 37 7.55 2.64 6.06
N LYS A 38 8.16 2.98 4.92
CA LYS A 38 9.13 4.06 4.74
C LYS A 38 8.71 4.94 3.56
N GLU A 39 8.90 6.26 3.63
CA GLU A 39 8.44 7.18 2.56
C GLU A 39 8.98 6.78 1.19
N LYS A 40 10.23 6.31 1.12
CA LYS A 40 10.87 5.85 -0.13
C LYS A 40 10.20 4.65 -0.81
N PHE A 41 9.36 3.89 -0.11
CA PHE A 41 8.69 2.71 -0.68
C PHE A 41 7.50 3.09 -1.55
N TRP A 42 6.84 4.23 -1.30
CA TRP A 42 5.75 4.71 -2.15
C TRP A 42 6.18 4.97 -3.60
N PRO A 43 7.21 5.79 -3.89
CA PRO A 43 7.66 6.01 -5.27
C PRO A 43 8.22 4.73 -5.91
N ALA A 44 8.88 3.86 -5.15
CA ALA A 44 9.34 2.57 -5.66
C ALA A 44 8.17 1.68 -6.10
N LEU A 45 7.11 1.60 -5.29
CA LEU A 45 5.88 0.89 -5.65
C LEU A 45 5.24 1.50 -6.90
N CYS A 46 5.09 2.82 -6.95
CA CYS A 46 4.52 3.53 -8.09
C CYS A 46 5.26 3.21 -9.40
N ALA A 47 6.60 3.20 -9.36
CA ALA A 47 7.42 2.81 -10.51
C ALA A 47 7.19 1.35 -10.92
N LYS A 48 7.12 0.42 -9.96
CA LYS A 48 6.84 -1.00 -10.23
C LYS A 48 5.43 -1.26 -10.79
N LEU A 49 4.46 -0.44 -10.41
CA LEU A 49 3.10 -0.46 -10.96
C LEU A 49 3.00 0.20 -12.35
N GLY A 50 4.08 0.79 -12.88
CA GLY A 50 4.05 1.54 -14.14
C GLY A 50 3.24 2.84 -14.04
N ARG A 51 3.20 3.43 -12.85
CA ARG A 51 2.44 4.65 -12.49
C ARG A 51 3.33 5.64 -11.72
N PRO A 52 4.53 6.00 -12.19
CA PRO A 52 5.44 6.88 -11.46
C PRO A 52 4.79 8.24 -11.11
N GLU A 53 3.86 8.73 -11.92
CA GLU A 53 3.12 9.97 -11.67
C GLU A 53 2.31 9.97 -10.35
N TRP A 54 1.96 8.79 -9.81
CA TRP A 54 1.25 8.69 -8.54
C TRP A 54 2.10 9.11 -7.34
N SER A 55 3.44 9.08 -7.45
CA SER A 55 4.31 9.58 -6.36
C SER A 55 4.28 11.10 -6.24
N GLU A 56 3.97 11.79 -7.34
CA GLU A 56 3.96 13.25 -7.41
C GLU A 56 2.58 13.84 -7.08
N ASP A 57 1.53 13.03 -7.08
CA ASP A 57 0.20 13.45 -6.66
C ASP A 57 0.23 13.94 -5.20
N ALA A 58 -0.18 15.20 -4.99
CA ALA A 58 -0.20 15.83 -3.67
C ALA A 58 -1.05 15.06 -2.64
N ARG A 59 -2.02 14.25 -3.09
CA ARG A 59 -2.83 13.37 -2.24
C ARG A 59 -2.05 12.18 -1.69
N TYR A 60 -1.00 11.75 -2.37
CA TYR A 60 -0.29 10.49 -2.07
C TYR A 60 1.20 10.65 -1.79
N ARG A 61 1.76 11.86 -1.92
CA ARG A 61 3.20 12.10 -1.80
C ARG A 61 3.80 11.74 -0.44
N ARG A 62 3.16 12.10 0.68
CA ARG A 62 3.66 11.85 2.05
C ARG A 62 2.71 10.96 2.84
N PHE A 63 3.18 10.38 3.94
CA PHE A 63 2.37 9.54 4.83
C PHE A 63 1.05 10.19 5.28
N PRO A 64 1.03 11.43 5.79
CA PRO A 64 -0.22 12.04 6.26
C PRO A 64 -1.21 12.27 5.13
N ASP A 65 -0.70 12.62 3.94
CA ASP A 65 -1.52 12.83 2.75
C ASP A 65 -2.18 11.50 2.34
N ARG A 66 -1.39 10.41 2.24
CA ARG A 66 -1.91 9.05 1.94
C ARG A 66 -2.94 8.59 2.97
N LEU A 67 -2.69 8.84 4.25
CA LEU A 67 -3.61 8.45 5.32
C LEU A 67 -4.95 9.18 5.22
N LYS A 68 -4.94 10.49 4.95
CA LYS A 68 -6.14 11.30 4.72
C LYS A 68 -6.96 10.80 3.53
N HIS A 69 -6.30 10.21 2.53
CA HIS A 69 -6.91 9.69 1.31
C HIS A 69 -6.94 8.16 1.23
N ARG A 70 -6.92 7.45 2.38
CA ARG A 70 -6.78 5.98 2.46
C ARG A 70 -7.76 5.23 1.58
N GLU A 71 -9.05 5.58 1.62
CA GLU A 71 -10.10 4.87 0.88
C GLU A 71 -9.87 4.98 -0.63
N ALA A 72 -9.69 6.20 -1.14
CA ALA A 72 -9.40 6.46 -2.54
C ALA A 72 -8.09 5.79 -3.01
N LEU A 73 -7.04 5.82 -2.17
CA LEU A 73 -5.78 5.12 -2.43
C LEU A 73 -5.99 3.60 -2.51
N THR A 74 -6.83 3.06 -1.64
CA THR A 74 -7.14 1.62 -1.61
C THR A 74 -7.84 1.19 -2.90
N GLU A 75 -8.86 1.93 -3.32
CA GLU A 75 -9.59 1.65 -4.58
C GLU A 75 -8.71 1.81 -5.82
N MET A 76 -7.80 2.78 -5.81
CA MET A 76 -6.84 2.98 -6.88
C MET A 76 -5.88 1.78 -6.99
N LEU A 77 -5.33 1.32 -5.87
CA LEU A 77 -4.44 0.17 -5.83
C LEU A 77 -5.17 -1.14 -6.17
N ASP A 78 -6.38 -1.37 -5.65
CA ASP A 78 -7.18 -2.55 -5.99
C ASP A 78 -7.44 -2.62 -7.51
N ARG A 79 -7.76 -1.50 -8.16
CA ARG A 79 -8.01 -1.47 -9.61
C ARG A 79 -6.76 -1.82 -10.42
N GLU A 80 -5.60 -1.31 -10.03
CA GLU A 80 -4.35 -1.59 -10.75
C GLU A 80 -3.87 -3.03 -10.48
N LEU A 81 -3.89 -3.47 -9.22
CA LEU A 81 -3.42 -4.79 -8.83
C LEU A 81 -4.30 -5.93 -9.39
N GLN A 82 -5.59 -5.70 -9.65
CA GLN A 82 -6.43 -6.69 -10.33
C GLN A 82 -6.11 -6.93 -11.81
N ARG A 83 -5.20 -6.14 -12.42
CA ARG A 83 -4.85 -6.30 -13.84
C ARG A 83 -3.94 -7.51 -14.11
N ARG A 84 -3.25 -8.02 -13.09
CA ARG A 84 -2.28 -9.12 -13.20
C ARG A 84 -2.53 -10.18 -12.12
N THR A 85 -2.07 -11.40 -12.35
CA THR A 85 -2.09 -12.45 -11.32
C THR A 85 -1.18 -12.07 -10.15
N THR A 86 -1.37 -12.77 -9.04
CA THR A 86 -0.50 -12.70 -7.88
C THR A 86 0.95 -13.04 -8.27
N ALA A 87 1.15 -14.11 -9.04
CA ALA A 87 2.48 -14.53 -9.50
C ALA A 87 3.15 -13.46 -10.38
N GLU A 88 2.44 -12.88 -11.35
CA GLU A 88 2.95 -11.79 -12.19
C GLU A 88 3.36 -10.56 -11.36
N TRP A 89 2.61 -10.23 -10.30
CA TRP A 89 3.00 -9.13 -9.41
C TRP A 89 4.20 -9.46 -8.51
N LEU A 90 4.28 -10.70 -8.02
CA LEU A 90 5.45 -11.15 -7.26
C LEU A 90 6.71 -11.05 -8.09
N GLU A 91 6.69 -11.47 -9.37
CA GLU A 91 7.82 -11.32 -10.29
C GLU A 91 8.20 -9.85 -10.53
N VAL A 92 7.21 -8.95 -10.71
CA VAL A 92 7.46 -7.51 -10.89
C VAL A 92 8.09 -6.87 -9.65
N MET A 93 7.60 -7.27 -8.48
CA MET A 93 8.01 -6.73 -7.19
C MET A 93 9.29 -7.41 -6.66
N GLU A 94 9.65 -8.59 -7.17
CA GLU A 94 10.93 -9.25 -6.97
C GLU A 94 12.04 -8.52 -7.72
N VAL A 95 12.56 -7.45 -7.10
CA VAL A 95 13.95 -7.04 -7.29
C VAL A 95 14.50 -6.63 -5.92
N ALA A 96 15.26 -7.55 -5.32
CA ALA A 96 16.25 -7.38 -4.25
C ALA A 96 15.91 -6.35 -3.14
N HIS A 97 15.31 -6.84 -2.06
CA HIS A 97 15.75 -6.39 -0.74
C HIS A 97 16.68 -7.45 -0.18
N GLY A 98 17.98 -7.21 -0.35
CA GLY A 98 18.98 -7.80 0.53
C GLY A 98 18.54 -7.53 1.97
N LEU A 99 18.27 -8.63 2.66
CA LEU A 99 18.42 -8.69 4.11
C LEU A 99 19.91 -8.62 4.44
#